data_AF-A0A4Y3L573-F1
#
_entry.id   AF-A0A4Y3L573-F1
#
_cell.length_a   1.000
_cell.length_b   1.000
_cell.length_c   1.000
_cell.angle_alpha   90.00
_cell.angle_beta   90.00
_cell.angle_gamma   90.00
#
_symmetry.space_group_name_H-M   'P 1'
#
loop_
_entity.id
_entity.type
_entity.pdbx_description
1 polymer ?
#
loop_
_entity_poly.entity_id
_entity_poly.type
_entity_poly.pdbx_seq_one_letter_code
_entity_poly.pdbx_strand_id
1 'polypeptide(L)' 'MTSGHESEAATRLAEASRVARAELDKQGTPDYDPRAHERAVEFERKAADALRAQRQGTS' A
#
# COMPACT_ATOMS: atom_id res chain seq x y z
N MET A 1 -22.80 -10.51 4.26
CA MET A 1 -21.51 -11.22 4.11
C MET A 1 -20.44 -10.24 3.58
N THR A 2 -20.10 -9.18 4.32
CA THR A 2 -19.19 -8.10 3.85
C THR A 2 -17.82 -8.11 4.54
N SER A 3 -17.61 -8.96 5.56
CA SER A 3 -16.42 -8.96 6.41
C SER A 3 -15.14 -9.49 5.75
N GLY A 4 -15.23 -10.43 4.80
CA GLY A 4 -14.04 -11.02 4.17
C GLY A 4 -13.31 -10.04 3.24
N HIS A 5 -14.06 -9.27 2.49
CA HIS A 5 -13.55 -8.38 1.45
C HIS A 5 -12.85 -7.13 2.02
N GLU A 6 -13.37 -6.55 3.10
CA GLU A 6 -12.72 -5.42 3.80
C GLU A 6 -11.40 -5.85 4.47
N SER A 7 -11.37 -7.04 5.07
CA SER A 7 -10.17 -7.59 5.69
C SER A 7 -9.05 -7.78 4.66
N GLU A 8 -9.36 -8.23 3.44
CA GLU A 8 -8.36 -8.40 2.38
C GLU A 8 -7.79 -7.07 1.88
N ALA A 9 -8.63 -6.06 1.61
CA ALA A 9 -8.13 -4.76 1.15
C ALA A 9 -7.30 -4.05 2.23
N ALA A 10 -7.70 -4.18 3.50
CA ALA A 10 -6.91 -3.68 4.62
C ALA A 10 -5.55 -4.38 4.74
N THR A 11 -5.51 -5.69 4.52
CA THR A 11 -4.26 -6.47 4.52
C THR A 11 -3.33 -6.04 3.39
N ARG A 12 -3.86 -5.87 2.17
CA ARG A 12 -3.09 -5.37 1.02
C ARG A 12 -2.51 -3.98 1.27
N LEU A 13 -3.27 -3.08 1.89
CA LEU A 13 -2.75 -1.76 2.28
C LEU A 13 -1.61 -1.88 3.29
N ALA A 14 -1.77 -2.69 4.34
CA ALA A 14 -0.72 -2.88 5.35
C ALA A 14 0.57 -3.48 4.77
N GLU A 15 0.47 -4.38 3.80
CA GLU A 15 1.63 -4.91 3.07
C GLU A 15 2.29 -3.85 2.19
N ALA A 16 1.51 -3.11 1.41
CA ALA A 16 2.03 -2.06 0.53
C ALA A 16 2.74 -0.95 1.33
N SER A 17 2.18 -0.53 2.47
CA SER A 17 2.81 0.44 3.39
C SER A 17 4.14 -0.07 3.94
N ARG A 18 4.24 -1.38 4.27
CA ARG A 18 5.50 -1.97 4.73
C ARG A 18 6.58 -1.93 3.65
N VAL A 19 6.22 -2.22 2.39
CA VAL A 19 7.17 -2.16 1.27
C VAL A 19 7.62 -0.73 1.00
N ALA A 20 6.68 0.22 0.92
CA ALA A 20 7.00 1.64 0.73
C ALA A 20 7.96 2.15 1.81
N ARG A 21 7.71 1.77 3.08
CA ARG A 21 8.60 2.12 4.18
C ARG A 21 9.98 1.47 4.07
N ALA A 22 10.05 0.19 3.73
CA ALA A 22 11.32 -0.51 3.56
C ALA A 22 12.19 0.11 2.45
N GLU A 23 11.58 0.58 1.35
CA GLU A 23 12.30 1.30 0.30
C GLU A 23 12.73 2.71 0.73
N LEU A 24 11.88 3.41 1.50
CA LEU A 24 12.23 4.71 2.06
C LEU A 24 13.39 4.61 3.07
N ASP A 25 13.41 3.57 3.91
CA ASP A 25 14.45 3.35 4.92
C ASP A 25 15.83 3.10 4.28
N LYS A 26 15.89 2.73 3.00
CA LYS A 26 17.14 2.65 2.23
C LYS A 26 17.67 4.01 1.80
N GLN A 27 16.90 5.10 1.90
CA GLN A 27 17.34 6.41 1.45
C GLN A 27 18.67 6.81 2.09
N GLY A 28 19.61 7.27 1.25
CA GLY A 28 20.97 7.61 1.70
C GLY A 28 21.94 6.42 1.75
N THR A 29 21.46 5.19 1.48
CA THR A 29 22.32 4.02 1.26
C THR A 29 22.64 3.85 -0.23
N PRO A 30 23.74 3.17 -0.59
CA PRO A 30 24.04 2.82 -1.99
C PRO A 30 22.98 1.96 -2.67
N ASP A 31 22.19 1.22 -1.88
CA ASP A 31 21.14 0.32 -2.36
C ASP A 31 19.80 1.03 -2.61
N TYR A 32 19.73 2.35 -2.36
CA TYR A 32 18.53 3.14 -2.63
C TYR A 32 18.28 3.28 -4.14
N ASP A 33 17.14 2.75 -4.60
CA ASP A 33 16.60 3.04 -5.91
C ASP A 33 15.38 3.97 -5.78
N PRO A 34 15.49 5.25 -6.20
CA PRO A 34 14.36 6.18 -6.20
C PRO A 34 13.14 5.63 -6.95
N ARG A 35 13.34 4.89 -8.04
CA ARG A 35 12.24 4.31 -8.83
C ARG A 35 11.59 3.12 -8.13
N ALA A 36 12.34 2.38 -7.32
CA ALA A 36 11.77 1.33 -6.48
C ALA A 36 10.85 1.92 -5.41
N HIS A 37 11.32 2.98 -4.74
CA HIS A 37 10.53 3.71 -3.76
C HIS A 37 9.27 4.34 -4.38
N GLU A 38 9.39 5.05 -5.52
CA GLU A 38 8.25 5.63 -6.24
C GLU A 38 7.20 4.58 -6.60
N ARG A 39 7.63 3.43 -7.14
CA ARG A 39 6.70 2.32 -7.44
C ARG A 39 6.01 1.82 -6.17
N ALA A 40 6.73 1.63 -5.08
CA ALA A 40 6.16 1.17 -3.81
C ALA A 40 5.10 2.14 -3.25
N VAL A 41 5.36 3.46 -3.34
CA VAL A 41 4.39 4.51 -2.96
C VAL A 41 3.15 4.48 -3.87
N GLU A 42 3.31 4.28 -5.18
CA GLU A 42 2.16 4.14 -6.08
C GLU A 42 1.31 2.91 -5.75
N PHE A 43 1.94 1.79 -5.39
CA PHE A 43 1.23 0.58 -4.95
C PHE A 43 0.47 0.83 -3.65
N GLU A 44 1.08 1.49 -2.67
CA GLU A 44 0.42 1.89 -1.43
C GLU A 44 -0.81 2.78 -1.69
N ARG A 45 -0.66 3.78 -2.56
CA ARG A 45 -1.77 4.67 -2.95
C ARG A 45 -2.93 3.88 -3.56
N LYS A 46 -2.64 2.98 -4.52
CA LYS A 46 -3.67 2.14 -5.17
C LYS A 46 -4.39 1.23 -4.16
N ALA A 47 -3.66 0.68 -3.17
CA ALA A 47 -4.27 -0.13 -2.13
C ALA A 47 -5.17 0.69 -1.20
N ALA A 48 -4.76 1.92 -0.85
CA ALA A 48 -5.57 2.84 -0.06
C ALA A 48 -6.85 3.26 -0.78
N ASP A 49 -6.75 3.53 -2.09
CA ASP A 49 -7.89 3.87 -2.93
C ASP A 49 -8.87 2.69 -3.04
N ALA A 50 -8.37 1.45 -3.18
CA ALA A 50 -9.20 0.25 -3.21
C ALA A 50 -9.97 0.03 -1.90
N LEU A 51 -9.31 0.17 -0.74
CA LEU A 51 -9.96 0.07 0.57
C LEU A 51 -11.03 1.17 0.75
N ARG A 52 -10.74 2.40 0.30
CA ARG A 52 -11.68 3.52 0.36
C ARG A 52 -12.91 3.26 -0.52
N ALA A 53 -12.71 2.83 -1.77
CA ALA A 53 -13.78 2.50 -2.70
C ALA A 53 -14.68 1.39 -2.13
N GLN A 54 -14.08 0.38 -1.51
CA GLN A 54 -14.83 -0.70 -0.87
C GLN A 54 -15.68 -0.22 0.31
N ARG A 55 -15.14 0.65 1.16
CA ARG A 55 -15.90 1.25 2.26
C ARG A 55 -17.06 2.11 1.77
N GLN A 56 -16.87 2.85 0.67
CA GLN A 56 -17.89 3.70 0.07
C GLN A 56 -18.98 2.91 -0.66
N GLY A 57 -18.63 1.79 -1.32
CA GLY A 57 -19.60 0.91 -1.98
C GLY A 57 -20.36 -0.03 -1.03
N THR A 58 -20.00 -0.05 0.25
CA THR A 58 -20.69 -0.82 1.30
C THR A 58 -21.69 0.03 2.09
N SER A 59 -21.86 1.30 1.71
CA SER A 59 -22.79 2.25 2.32
C SER A 59 -24.05 2.46 1.48
#